data_AF-A0A5M3WR63-F1
#
_entry.id   AF-A0A5M3WR63-F1
#
_cell.length_a   1.000
_cell.length_b   1.000
_cell.length_c   1.000
_cell.angle_alpha   90.00
_cell.angle_beta   90.00
_cell.angle_gamma   90.00
#
_symmetry.space_group_name_H-M   'P 1'
#
loop_
_entity.id
_entity.type
_entity.pdbx_description
1 polymer ?
#
loop_
_entity_poly.entity_id
_entity_poly.type
_entity_poly.pdbx_seq_one_letter_code
_entity_poly.pdbx_strand_id
1 'polypeptide(L)'
;MNDLTRLSDVAQLDPNITPAQLSDRYGGDDDSFSLLAVAEAVLNRVPSGVSLWLSSPEVCMAWEEILAVQEGNHQLSWWCKMVELGIEHSDTLRADRRLARIRQRRAEAHLIMTWLDSPSSGTSAQTSALRRLLDAHAEEAELLIAKLLRSSGIDISERLTPDIERLLDLDDQKFRDLVARDVQRRVDTASLGHPAVLNRWYEALVELGTQTFAGIGLDAVDQHLKYWFAVPDRHLIQARHEAPIDEWVPKLTFLTHLRARLMERNRLHRHHNQRSTREVMMPVERQLMETHYIEYARYRCEEADGPTVAIPRPPHPAAFDEHAAALDRNDWDVKWIFDGRRIWLDAWGSDRWHEDGRLIVTSSRSRAGKSAWKWAKPNYVFFSRRHRRYVLLTGSAAFADLAESNPKSAPHPLFKSIMPHDRERLETFIPPDGFRWRHPYPPGLTDLTQPIPMTKPV
;
A
#
# COMPACT_ATOMS: atom_id res chain seq x y z
N MET A 1 -28.68 19.36 15.22
CA MET A 1 -27.59 18.84 14.37
C MET A 1 -28.25 18.25 13.13
N ASN A 2 -27.78 18.55 11.91
CA ASN A 2 -28.20 17.75 10.76
C ASN A 2 -27.44 16.43 10.85
N ASP A 3 -28.13 15.41 11.36
CA ASP A 3 -27.65 14.05 11.39
C ASP A 3 -27.72 13.51 9.97
N LEU A 4 -26.59 13.01 9.48
CA LEU A 4 -26.50 12.40 8.17
C LEU A 4 -27.19 11.03 8.24
N THR A 5 -28.39 10.92 7.68
CA THR A 5 -29.18 9.66 7.75
C THR A 5 -29.31 8.97 6.40
N ARG A 6 -29.12 9.72 5.29
CA ARG A 6 -29.24 9.24 3.92
C ARG A 6 -28.09 9.75 3.05
N LEU A 7 -27.76 8.99 1.99
CA LEU A 7 -26.75 9.40 1.01
C LEU A 7 -27.07 10.78 0.37
N SER A 8 -28.36 11.12 0.21
CA SER A 8 -28.80 12.43 -0.28
C SER A 8 -28.37 13.58 0.63
N ASP A 9 -28.27 13.35 1.92
CA ASP A 9 -27.95 14.37 2.92
C ASP A 9 -26.48 14.78 2.78
N VAL A 10 -25.61 13.82 2.45
CA VAL A 10 -24.19 14.07 2.15
C VAL A 10 -24.03 14.99 0.93
N ALA A 11 -24.85 14.81 -0.10
CA ALA A 11 -24.83 15.67 -1.29
C ALA A 11 -25.34 17.10 -1.03
N GLN A 12 -26.03 17.31 0.11
CA GLN A 12 -26.54 18.61 0.55
C GLN A 12 -25.63 19.31 1.58
N LEU A 13 -24.51 18.69 1.94
CA LEU A 13 -23.50 19.35 2.77
C LEU A 13 -23.01 20.64 2.10
N ASP A 14 -22.59 21.60 2.93
CA ASP A 14 -22.00 22.85 2.46
C ASP A 14 -20.84 22.53 1.48
N PRO A 15 -20.89 23.02 0.23
CA PRO A 15 -19.82 22.83 -0.73
C PRO A 15 -18.43 23.29 -0.24
N ASN A 16 -18.40 24.21 0.72
CA ASN A 16 -17.18 24.76 1.32
C ASN A 16 -16.80 24.09 2.65
N ILE A 17 -17.46 22.99 3.03
CA ILE A 17 -17.13 22.27 4.27
C ILE A 17 -15.66 21.83 4.26
N THR A 18 -14.96 22.11 5.34
CA THR A 18 -13.52 21.82 5.47
C THR A 18 -13.27 20.46 6.13
N PRO A 19 -12.09 19.85 5.92
CA PRO A 19 -11.72 18.62 6.63
C PRO A 19 -11.77 18.74 8.15
N ALA A 20 -11.37 19.89 8.72
CA ALA A 20 -11.44 20.12 10.17
C ALA A 20 -12.89 20.09 10.68
N GLN A 21 -13.81 20.77 10.00
CA GLN A 21 -15.24 20.75 10.34
C GLN A 21 -15.86 19.36 10.21
N LEU A 22 -15.42 18.57 9.22
CA LEU A 22 -15.85 17.18 9.08
C LEU A 22 -15.34 16.31 10.22
N SER A 23 -14.06 16.45 10.58
CA SER A 23 -13.44 15.75 11.70
C SER A 23 -14.15 16.06 13.01
N ASP A 24 -14.40 17.33 13.31
CA ASP A 24 -15.05 17.76 14.55
C ASP A 24 -16.50 17.26 14.65
N ARG A 25 -17.19 17.15 13.50
CA ARG A 25 -18.62 16.84 13.46
C ARG A 25 -18.91 15.35 13.32
N TYR A 26 -18.06 14.61 12.61
CA TYR A 26 -18.31 13.23 12.20
C TYR A 26 -17.17 12.27 12.54
N GLY A 27 -16.03 12.75 13.05
CA GLY A 27 -14.87 11.90 13.31
C GLY A 27 -15.05 10.88 14.44
N GLY A 28 -16.08 11.04 15.29
CA GLY A 28 -16.43 10.11 16.35
C GLY A 28 -17.71 9.30 16.12
N ASP A 29 -18.34 9.44 14.95
CA ASP A 29 -19.59 8.76 14.61
C ASP A 29 -19.39 7.84 13.40
N ASP A 30 -19.23 6.54 13.67
CA ASP A 30 -18.99 5.50 12.67
C ASP A 30 -20.08 5.43 11.60
N ASP A 31 -21.34 5.70 11.96
CA ASP A 31 -22.47 5.62 11.02
C ASP A 31 -22.43 6.80 10.04
N SER A 32 -22.23 8.02 10.54
CA SER A 32 -22.03 9.21 9.70
C SER A 32 -20.79 9.07 8.82
N PHE A 33 -19.69 8.56 9.38
CA PHE A 33 -18.44 8.32 8.65
C PHE A 33 -18.63 7.29 7.53
N SER A 34 -19.33 6.19 7.81
CA SER A 34 -19.71 5.17 6.83
C SER A 34 -20.55 5.75 5.69
N LEU A 35 -21.53 6.59 6.03
CA LEU A 35 -22.38 7.24 5.05
C LEU A 35 -21.59 8.18 4.13
N LEU A 36 -20.65 8.95 4.69
CA LEU A 36 -19.77 9.85 3.94
C LEU A 36 -18.86 9.07 2.99
N ALA A 37 -18.24 8.00 3.45
CA ALA A 37 -17.40 7.12 2.64
C ALA A 37 -18.17 6.48 1.48
N VAL A 38 -19.37 5.95 1.75
CA VAL A 38 -20.23 5.37 0.71
C VAL A 38 -20.67 6.45 -0.28
N ALA A 39 -21.13 7.60 0.21
CA ALA A 39 -21.57 8.70 -0.63
C ALA A 39 -20.46 9.18 -1.56
N GLU A 40 -19.22 9.32 -1.06
CA GLU A 40 -18.05 9.70 -1.86
C GLU A 40 -17.78 8.69 -2.99
N ALA A 41 -17.96 7.40 -2.70
CA ALA A 41 -17.78 6.36 -3.69
C ALA A 41 -18.90 6.31 -4.73
N VAL A 42 -20.15 6.41 -4.32
CA VAL A 42 -21.30 6.13 -5.21
C VAL A 42 -21.90 7.38 -5.84
N LEU A 43 -21.78 8.55 -5.20
CA LEU A 43 -22.33 9.82 -5.69
C LEU A 43 -21.28 10.60 -6.45
N ASN A 44 -21.67 11.19 -7.58
CA ASN A 44 -20.78 12.05 -8.36
C ASN A 44 -20.71 13.50 -7.82
N ARG A 45 -21.35 13.79 -6.68
CA ARG A 45 -21.60 15.17 -6.20
C ARG A 45 -21.45 15.26 -4.67
N VAL A 46 -20.29 14.90 -4.16
CA VAL A 46 -19.92 15.13 -2.75
C VAL A 46 -18.99 16.35 -2.69
N PRO A 47 -19.10 17.23 -1.68
CA PRO A 47 -18.16 18.33 -1.51
C PRO A 47 -16.71 17.84 -1.45
N SER A 48 -15.78 18.58 -2.08
CA SER A 48 -14.37 18.19 -2.14
C SER A 48 -13.70 18.06 -0.77
N GLY A 49 -14.20 18.79 0.23
CA GLY A 49 -13.76 18.65 1.62
C GLY A 49 -13.91 17.24 2.18
N VAL A 50 -14.96 16.50 1.77
CA VAL A 50 -15.18 15.10 2.19
C VAL A 50 -14.11 14.20 1.60
N SER A 51 -13.85 14.28 0.29
CA SER A 51 -12.80 13.49 -0.35
C SER A 51 -11.42 13.81 0.24
N LEU A 52 -11.14 15.09 0.54
CA LEU A 52 -9.88 15.51 1.16
C LEU A 52 -9.74 14.95 2.58
N TRP A 53 -10.80 14.99 3.37
CA TRP A 53 -10.81 14.44 4.73
C TRP A 53 -10.64 12.93 4.75
N LEU A 54 -11.38 12.19 3.91
CA LEU A 54 -11.28 10.73 3.80
C LEU A 54 -9.88 10.29 3.34
N SER A 55 -9.22 11.10 2.51
CA SER A 55 -7.86 10.83 2.01
C SER A 55 -6.76 11.25 3.01
N SER A 56 -7.11 11.82 4.17
CA SER A 56 -6.13 12.24 5.18
C SER A 56 -5.47 11.03 5.86
N PRO A 57 -4.18 11.12 6.25
CA PRO A 57 -3.49 10.02 6.91
C PRO A 57 -4.19 9.47 8.14
N GLU A 58 -4.84 10.35 8.90
CA GLU A 58 -5.52 10.01 10.14
C GLU A 58 -6.76 9.13 9.92
N VAL A 59 -7.40 9.26 8.75
CA VAL A 59 -8.74 8.73 8.48
C VAL A 59 -8.74 7.68 7.36
N CYS A 60 -7.75 7.70 6.48
CA CYS A 60 -7.70 6.85 5.29
C CYS A 60 -7.74 5.34 5.60
N MET A 61 -7.20 4.90 6.75
CA MET A 61 -7.32 3.51 7.18
C MET A 61 -8.77 3.11 7.44
N ALA A 62 -9.47 3.90 8.25
CA ALA A 62 -10.88 3.67 8.57
C ALA A 62 -11.73 3.76 7.30
N TRP A 63 -11.37 4.65 6.37
CA TRP A 63 -12.01 4.74 5.07
C TRP A 63 -11.87 3.44 4.25
N GLU A 64 -10.67 2.85 4.17
CA GLU A 64 -10.44 1.58 3.49
C GLU A 64 -11.25 0.42 4.12
N GLU A 65 -11.27 0.36 5.46
CA GLU A 65 -12.03 -0.64 6.25
C GLU A 65 -13.52 -0.58 5.93
N ILE A 66 -14.10 0.62 5.96
CA ILE A 66 -15.51 0.82 5.64
C ILE A 66 -15.81 0.45 4.19
N LEU A 67 -14.98 0.89 3.24
CA LEU A 67 -15.18 0.52 1.85
C LEU A 67 -15.09 -1.00 1.63
N ALA A 68 -14.32 -1.73 2.44
CA ALA A 68 -14.25 -3.19 2.38
C ALA A 68 -15.55 -3.87 2.83
N VAL A 69 -16.19 -3.36 3.89
CA VAL A 69 -17.53 -3.80 4.33
C VAL A 69 -18.56 -3.48 3.25
N GLN A 70 -18.53 -2.26 2.73
CA GLN A 70 -19.49 -1.80 1.73
C GLN A 70 -19.34 -2.52 0.40
N GLU A 71 -18.11 -2.89 0.02
CA GLU A 71 -17.85 -3.78 -1.12
C GLU A 71 -18.56 -5.12 -0.94
N GLY A 72 -18.41 -5.78 0.22
CA GLY A 72 -19.07 -7.07 0.48
C GLY A 72 -20.59 -6.97 0.49
N ASN A 73 -21.15 -5.93 1.13
CA ASN A 73 -22.60 -5.68 1.12
C ASN A 73 -23.15 -5.44 -0.28
N HIS A 74 -22.44 -4.67 -1.11
CA HIS A 74 -22.86 -4.40 -2.49
C HIS A 74 -22.65 -5.60 -3.41
N GLN A 75 -21.62 -6.41 -3.16
CA GLN A 75 -21.39 -7.67 -3.86
C GLN A 75 -22.51 -8.67 -3.57
N LEU A 76 -22.90 -8.80 -2.30
CA LEU A 76 -24.05 -9.61 -1.88
C LEU A 76 -25.35 -9.13 -2.55
N SER A 77 -25.63 -7.82 -2.49
CA SER A 77 -26.81 -7.23 -3.13
C SER A 77 -26.84 -7.46 -4.65
N TRP A 78 -25.69 -7.31 -5.31
CA TRP A 78 -25.55 -7.60 -6.74
C TRP A 78 -25.81 -9.07 -7.04
N TRP A 79 -25.24 -9.97 -6.25
CA TRP A 79 -25.41 -11.41 -6.42
C TRP A 79 -26.86 -11.85 -6.22
N CYS A 80 -27.53 -11.44 -5.13
CA CYS A 80 -28.95 -11.76 -4.91
C CYS A 80 -29.83 -11.28 -6.07
N LYS A 81 -29.64 -10.04 -6.55
CA LYS A 81 -30.37 -9.52 -7.71
C LYS A 81 -30.08 -10.30 -8.99
N MET A 82 -28.84 -10.74 -9.19
CA MET A 82 -28.49 -11.58 -10.32
C MET A 82 -29.20 -12.93 -10.28
N VAL A 83 -29.34 -13.55 -9.11
CA VAL A 83 -30.06 -14.82 -8.94
C VAL A 83 -31.57 -14.63 -9.12
N GLU A 84 -32.15 -13.59 -8.50
CA GLU A 84 -33.60 -13.34 -8.50
C GLU A 84 -34.13 -12.76 -9.82
N LEU A 85 -33.40 -11.80 -10.39
CA LEU A 85 -33.86 -10.97 -11.53
C LEU A 85 -33.11 -11.28 -12.84
N GLY A 86 -31.97 -11.96 -12.75
CA GLY A 86 -31.08 -12.22 -13.89
C GLY A 86 -29.99 -11.15 -14.08
N ILE A 87 -28.95 -11.52 -14.84
CA ILE A 87 -27.75 -10.69 -15.05
C ILE A 87 -28.02 -9.42 -15.88
N GLU A 88 -28.96 -9.49 -16.82
CA GLU A 88 -29.29 -8.39 -17.73
C GLU A 88 -30.30 -7.39 -17.14
N HIS A 89 -30.88 -7.71 -15.98
CA HIS A 89 -31.89 -6.87 -15.36
C HIS A 89 -31.30 -5.50 -14.95
N SER A 90 -32.06 -4.43 -15.18
CA SER A 90 -31.58 -3.05 -14.97
C SER A 90 -31.09 -2.80 -13.54
N ASP A 91 -31.71 -3.41 -12.54
CA ASP A 91 -31.31 -3.27 -11.13
C ASP A 91 -30.05 -4.06 -10.78
N THR A 92 -29.82 -5.21 -11.44
CA THR A 92 -28.56 -5.97 -11.33
C THR A 92 -27.41 -5.14 -11.92
N LEU A 93 -27.62 -4.56 -13.11
CA LEU A 93 -26.64 -3.67 -13.77
C LEU A 93 -26.37 -2.39 -12.96
N ARG A 94 -27.36 -1.84 -12.26
CA ARG A 94 -27.18 -0.69 -11.36
C ARG A 94 -26.38 -1.08 -10.11
N ALA A 95 -26.64 -2.25 -9.54
CA ALA A 95 -25.88 -2.77 -8.39
C ALA A 95 -24.41 -3.00 -8.76
N ASP A 96 -24.15 -3.60 -9.91
CA ASP A 96 -22.79 -3.82 -10.44
C ASP A 96 -22.02 -2.50 -10.60
N ARG A 97 -22.63 -1.48 -11.22
CA ARG A 97 -22.00 -0.15 -11.35
C ARG A 97 -21.64 0.49 -10.00
N ARG A 98 -22.47 0.31 -8.97
CA ARG A 98 -22.19 0.82 -7.61
C ARG A 98 -21.03 0.07 -6.98
N LEU A 99 -21.04 -1.27 -7.08
CA LEU A 99 -19.96 -2.13 -6.61
C LEU A 99 -18.62 -1.77 -7.26
N ALA A 100 -18.60 -1.56 -8.57
CA ALA A 100 -17.40 -1.16 -9.31
C ALA A 100 -16.81 0.17 -8.79
N ARG A 101 -17.66 1.15 -8.47
CA ARG A 101 -17.21 2.44 -7.90
C ARG A 101 -16.64 2.28 -6.49
N ILE A 102 -17.28 1.47 -5.65
CA ILE A 102 -16.79 1.19 -4.30
C ILE A 102 -15.41 0.51 -4.36
N ARG A 103 -15.25 -0.48 -5.24
CA ARG A 103 -13.95 -1.14 -5.47
C ARG A 103 -12.88 -0.19 -5.96
N GLN A 104 -13.22 0.71 -6.89
CA GLN A 104 -12.30 1.72 -7.36
C GLN A 104 -11.82 2.61 -6.20
N ARG A 105 -12.74 3.13 -5.38
CA ARG A 105 -12.36 3.96 -4.22
C ARG A 105 -11.58 3.20 -3.18
N ARG A 106 -11.90 1.92 -2.95
CA ARG A 106 -11.15 1.08 -2.02
C ARG A 106 -9.72 0.87 -2.49
N ALA A 107 -9.53 0.64 -3.78
CA ALA A 107 -8.19 0.57 -4.36
C ALA A 107 -7.45 1.90 -4.18
N GLU A 108 -8.10 3.05 -4.39
CA GLU A 108 -7.51 4.36 -4.14
C GLU A 108 -7.10 4.56 -2.66
N ALA A 109 -7.96 4.21 -1.70
CA ALA A 109 -7.67 4.27 -0.28
C ALA A 109 -6.49 3.36 0.11
N HIS A 110 -6.49 2.11 -0.37
CA HIS A 110 -5.39 1.16 -0.15
C HIS A 110 -4.04 1.69 -0.70
N LEU A 111 -4.07 2.36 -1.85
CA LEU A 111 -2.86 2.97 -2.43
C LEU A 111 -2.34 4.14 -1.59
N ILE A 112 -3.21 4.95 -1.01
CA ILE A 112 -2.81 6.01 -0.07
C ILE A 112 -2.20 5.38 1.19
N MET A 113 -2.80 4.31 1.71
CA MET A 113 -2.33 3.61 2.89
C MET A 113 -0.94 3.00 2.74
N THR A 114 -0.74 2.24 1.66
CA THR A 114 0.57 1.64 1.34
C THR A 114 1.67 2.70 1.18
N TRP A 115 1.32 3.92 0.79
CA TRP A 115 2.28 5.02 0.77
C TRP A 115 2.64 5.50 2.18
N LEU A 116 1.65 5.73 3.04
CA LEU A 116 1.88 6.23 4.41
C LEU A 116 2.69 5.24 5.25
N ASP A 117 2.50 3.94 5.01
CA ASP A 117 3.23 2.86 5.69
C ASP A 117 4.64 2.62 5.14
N SER A 118 5.06 3.29 4.07
CA SER A 118 6.43 3.15 3.55
C SER A 118 7.39 3.85 4.52
N PRO A 119 8.18 3.12 5.33
CA PRO A 119 9.17 3.77 6.16
C PRO A 119 10.13 4.51 5.23
N SER A 120 10.57 5.71 5.62
CA SER A 120 11.71 6.38 5.02
C SER A 120 12.90 5.43 5.17
N SER A 121 13.11 4.58 4.16
CA SER A 121 14.06 3.49 4.22
C SER A 121 15.45 4.09 4.30
N GLY A 122 16.13 3.90 5.43
CA GLY A 122 17.58 3.99 5.46
C GLY A 122 18.14 3.06 4.39
N THR A 123 19.30 3.40 3.83
CA THR A 123 19.95 2.53 2.82
C THR A 123 20.13 1.11 3.38
N SER A 124 20.21 0.09 2.51
CA SER A 124 20.41 -1.29 2.99
C SER A 124 21.66 -1.41 3.86
N ALA A 125 22.71 -0.63 3.56
CA ALA A 125 23.93 -0.53 4.35
C ALA A 125 23.69 0.07 5.74
N GLN A 126 22.84 1.10 5.87
CA GLN A 126 22.46 1.68 7.15
C GLN A 126 21.68 0.68 8.01
N THR A 127 20.70 0.00 7.42
CA THR A 127 19.89 -1.02 8.11
C THR A 127 20.76 -2.20 8.57
N SER A 128 21.69 -2.65 7.73
CA SER A 128 22.65 -3.71 8.06
C SER A 128 23.62 -3.29 9.18
N ALA A 129 24.20 -2.09 9.09
CA ALA A 129 25.08 -1.54 10.11
C ALA A 129 24.38 -1.36 11.46
N LEU A 130 23.12 -0.88 11.46
CA LEU A 130 22.30 -0.78 12.67
C LEU A 130 22.03 -2.15 13.30
N ARG A 131 21.71 -3.15 12.48
CA ARG A 131 21.52 -4.53 12.97
C ARG A 131 22.78 -5.09 13.61
N ARG A 132 23.94 -4.93 12.95
CA ARG A 132 25.23 -5.36 13.50
C ARG A 132 25.58 -4.63 14.79
N LEU A 133 25.23 -3.35 14.91
CA LEU A 133 25.41 -2.58 16.14
C LEU A 133 24.51 -3.08 17.28
N LEU A 134 23.24 -3.37 16.99
CA LEU A 134 22.30 -3.96 17.94
C LEU A 134 22.78 -5.34 18.42
N ASP A 135 23.26 -6.19 17.50
CA ASP A 135 23.77 -7.52 17.82
C ASP A 135 25.07 -7.44 18.65
N ALA A 136 25.97 -6.50 18.33
CA ALA A 136 27.23 -6.30 19.06
C ALA A 136 27.00 -5.77 20.49
N HIS A 137 25.92 -5.02 20.71
CA HIS A 137 25.58 -4.41 21.99
C HIS A 137 24.22 -4.90 22.52
N ALA A 138 23.95 -6.21 22.35
CA ALA A 138 22.64 -6.79 22.66
C ALA A 138 22.18 -6.54 24.10
N GLU A 139 23.06 -6.70 25.10
CA GLU A 139 22.71 -6.48 26.51
C GLU A 139 22.35 -5.01 26.80
N GLU A 140 23.10 -4.06 26.22
CA GLU A 140 22.79 -2.63 26.35
C GLU A 140 21.48 -2.29 25.63
N ALA A 141 21.28 -2.81 24.43
CA ALA A 141 20.05 -2.65 23.66
C ALA A 141 18.84 -3.19 24.44
N GLU A 142 18.92 -4.38 25.03
CA GLU A 142 17.86 -4.97 25.85
C GLU A 142 17.52 -4.09 27.08
N LEU A 143 18.53 -3.57 27.77
CA LEU A 143 18.34 -2.66 28.89
C LEU A 143 17.66 -1.36 28.48
N LEU A 144 18.06 -0.78 27.35
CA LEU A 144 17.46 0.44 26.79
C LEU A 144 16.02 0.19 26.33
N ILE A 145 15.75 -0.92 25.64
CA ILE A 145 14.42 -1.35 25.22
C ILE A 145 13.52 -1.49 26.46
N ALA A 146 13.94 -2.24 27.48
CA ALA A 146 13.18 -2.45 28.70
C ALA A 146 12.92 -1.13 29.47
N LYS A 147 13.89 -0.22 29.49
CA LYS A 147 13.72 1.11 30.09
C LYS A 147 12.71 1.96 29.32
N LEU A 148 12.83 2.01 28.00
CA LEU A 148 11.96 2.83 27.15
C LEU A 148 10.53 2.30 27.15
N LEU A 149 10.33 0.99 27.03
CA LEU A 149 9.02 0.32 27.16
C LEU A 149 8.30 0.72 28.47
N ARG A 150 9.02 0.70 29.60
CA ARG A 150 8.46 1.12 30.90
C ARG A 150 8.09 2.60 30.92
N SER A 151 8.89 3.46 30.28
CA SER A 151 8.65 4.92 30.28
C SER A 151 7.59 5.37 29.26
N SER A 152 7.43 4.64 28.15
CA SER A 152 6.44 4.91 27.09
C SER A 152 5.07 4.29 27.40
N GLY A 153 5.01 3.40 28.40
CA GLY A 153 3.80 2.64 28.72
C GLY A 153 3.41 1.66 27.60
N ILE A 154 4.37 1.24 26.76
CA ILE A 154 4.20 0.21 25.70
C ILE A 154 4.64 -1.17 26.22
N ASP A 155 4.88 -1.31 27.53
CA ASP A 155 5.19 -2.61 28.12
C ASP A 155 4.13 -3.65 27.67
N ILE A 156 4.53 -4.90 27.45
CA ILE A 156 3.65 -6.01 27.02
C ILE A 156 2.50 -6.23 28.03
N SER A 157 2.65 -5.59 29.19
CA SER A 157 1.63 -5.25 30.17
C SER A 157 1.18 -3.77 30.06
N GLU A 158 0.62 -3.33 28.93
CA GLU A 158 -0.50 -2.38 28.99
C GLU A 158 -1.45 -3.05 29.98
N ARG A 159 -1.50 -2.54 31.23
CA ARG A 159 -1.87 -3.32 32.43
C ARG A 159 -2.98 -4.29 32.09
N LEU A 160 -2.67 -5.60 32.07
CA LEU A 160 -3.64 -6.62 31.70
C LEU A 160 -4.85 -6.38 32.60
N THR A 161 -5.94 -5.93 32.00
CA THR A 161 -7.16 -5.76 32.75
C THR A 161 -7.71 -7.15 33.04
N PRO A 162 -8.53 -7.32 34.08
CA PRO A 162 -9.16 -8.62 34.36
C PRO A 162 -9.90 -9.20 33.14
N ASP A 163 -10.40 -8.33 32.25
CA ASP A 163 -11.04 -8.74 31.01
C ASP A 163 -10.03 -9.32 30.00
N ILE A 164 -8.82 -8.76 29.87
CA ILE A 164 -7.78 -9.30 29.01
C ILE A 164 -7.26 -10.62 29.55
N GLU A 165 -7.00 -10.72 30.84
CA GLU A 165 -6.58 -11.98 31.50
C GLU A 165 -7.61 -13.08 31.22
N ARG A 166 -8.90 -12.75 31.42
CA ARG A 166 -9.99 -13.68 31.09
C ARG A 166 -9.97 -14.12 29.62
N LEU A 167 -9.71 -13.21 28.67
CA LEU A 167 -9.64 -13.57 27.24
C LEU A 167 -8.46 -14.49 26.92
N LEU A 168 -7.33 -14.31 27.60
CA LEU A 168 -6.15 -15.17 27.47
C LEU A 168 -6.40 -16.56 28.09
N ASP A 169 -7.17 -16.62 29.17
CA ASP A 169 -7.50 -17.86 29.89
C ASP A 169 -8.68 -18.65 29.29
N LEU A 170 -9.45 -18.07 28.36
CA LEU A 170 -10.50 -18.80 27.66
C LEU A 170 -9.91 -20.01 26.92
N ASP A 171 -10.64 -21.12 26.85
CA ASP A 171 -10.31 -22.21 25.94
C ASP A 171 -10.53 -21.78 24.48
N ASP A 172 -9.82 -22.42 23.55
CA ASP A 172 -9.81 -22.04 22.13
C ASP A 172 -11.21 -22.09 21.51
N GLN A 173 -12.04 -23.06 21.91
CA GLN A 173 -13.41 -23.16 21.43
C GLN A 173 -14.25 -21.94 21.86
N LYS A 174 -14.26 -21.62 23.16
CA LYS A 174 -15.00 -20.48 23.69
C LYS A 174 -14.48 -19.15 23.15
N PHE A 175 -13.16 -19.03 22.96
CA PHE A 175 -12.56 -17.85 22.36
C PHE A 175 -13.00 -17.70 20.90
N ARG A 176 -12.99 -18.78 20.11
CA ARG A 176 -13.49 -18.78 18.74
C ARG A 176 -14.98 -18.44 18.65
N ASP A 177 -15.81 -18.96 19.56
CA ASP A 177 -17.24 -18.64 19.63
C ASP A 177 -17.50 -17.17 20.04
N LEU A 178 -16.61 -16.59 20.85
CA LEU A 178 -16.63 -15.15 21.14
C LEU A 178 -16.29 -14.34 19.87
N VAL A 179 -15.21 -14.71 19.16
CA VAL A 179 -14.79 -14.03 17.93
C VAL A 179 -15.86 -14.14 16.84
N ALA A 180 -16.52 -15.30 16.69
CA ALA A 180 -17.62 -15.46 15.75
C ALA A 180 -18.80 -14.50 16.06
N ARG A 181 -19.10 -14.28 17.34
CA ARG A 181 -20.12 -13.30 17.77
C ARG A 181 -19.66 -11.85 17.58
N ASP A 182 -18.37 -11.56 17.77
CA ASP A 182 -17.79 -10.27 17.44
C ASP A 182 -17.89 -9.94 15.94
N VAL A 183 -17.54 -10.90 15.06
CA VAL A 183 -17.70 -10.75 13.61
C VAL A 183 -19.17 -10.43 13.26
N GLN A 184 -20.12 -11.05 13.97
CA GLN A 184 -21.56 -10.76 13.80
C GLN A 184 -22.04 -9.48 14.50
N ARG A 185 -21.14 -8.72 15.16
CA ARG A 185 -21.42 -7.52 15.95
C ARG A 185 -22.46 -7.74 17.06
N ARG A 186 -22.49 -8.94 17.64
CA ARG A 186 -23.45 -9.34 18.69
C ARG A 186 -22.95 -9.11 20.12
N VAL A 187 -21.67 -8.79 20.29
CA VAL A 187 -21.01 -8.61 21.58
C VAL A 187 -20.05 -7.43 21.44
N ASP A 188 -20.01 -6.57 22.45
CA ASP A 188 -18.96 -5.56 22.56
C ASP A 188 -17.66 -6.26 23.02
N THR A 189 -16.64 -6.20 22.17
CA THR A 189 -15.37 -6.88 22.39
C THR A 189 -14.18 -5.94 22.16
N ALA A 190 -14.28 -4.69 22.62
CA ALA A 190 -13.16 -3.73 22.61
C ALA A 190 -11.84 -4.35 23.14
N SER A 191 -11.94 -5.25 24.12
CA SER A 191 -10.83 -6.02 24.70
C SER A 191 -10.08 -6.93 23.71
N LEU A 192 -10.69 -7.37 22.59
CA LEU A 192 -9.99 -8.14 21.55
C LEU A 192 -8.93 -7.29 20.82
N GLY A 193 -9.06 -5.97 20.83
CA GLY A 193 -8.11 -5.04 20.24
C GLY A 193 -6.82 -4.87 21.05
N HIS A 194 -6.72 -5.47 22.23
CA HIS A 194 -5.54 -5.38 23.09
C HIS A 194 -4.33 -6.10 22.48
N PRO A 195 -3.11 -5.52 22.49
CA PRO A 195 -1.92 -6.09 21.85
C PRO A 195 -1.64 -7.56 22.20
N ALA A 196 -1.83 -7.95 23.47
CA ALA A 196 -1.63 -9.33 23.95
C ALA A 196 -2.60 -10.35 23.31
N VAL A 197 -3.76 -9.91 22.82
CA VAL A 197 -4.81 -10.78 22.26
C VAL A 197 -4.80 -10.78 20.73
N LEU A 198 -4.19 -9.78 20.08
CA LEU A 198 -4.25 -9.58 18.62
C LEU A 198 -3.81 -10.80 17.80
N ASN A 199 -2.83 -11.57 18.26
CA ASN A 199 -2.38 -12.79 17.56
C ASN A 199 -3.42 -13.91 17.65
N ARG A 200 -3.91 -14.19 18.85
CA ARG A 200 -4.96 -15.19 19.08
C ARG A 200 -6.25 -14.82 18.35
N TRP A 201 -6.61 -13.54 18.34
CA TRP A 201 -7.77 -13.04 17.61
C TRP A 201 -7.64 -13.29 16.09
N TYR A 202 -6.46 -13.05 15.53
CA TYR A 202 -6.20 -13.32 14.12
C TYR A 202 -6.27 -14.79 13.77
N GLU A 203 -5.68 -15.68 14.56
CA GLU A 203 -5.77 -17.12 14.33
C GLU A 203 -7.23 -17.59 14.29
N ALA A 204 -8.04 -17.15 15.26
CA ALA A 204 -9.47 -17.44 15.29
C ALA A 204 -10.21 -16.87 14.06
N LEU A 205 -9.91 -15.64 13.64
CA LEU A 205 -10.49 -15.04 12.43
C LEU A 205 -10.11 -15.82 11.16
N VAL A 206 -8.85 -16.24 11.03
CA VAL A 206 -8.36 -17.04 9.89
C VAL A 206 -9.03 -18.40 9.86
N GLU A 207 -9.18 -19.05 11.00
CA GLU A 207 -9.86 -20.35 11.09
C GLU A 207 -11.34 -20.24 10.71
N LEU A 208 -12.06 -19.26 11.27
CA LEU A 208 -13.46 -18.99 10.94
C LEU A 208 -13.64 -18.64 9.46
N GLY A 209 -12.73 -17.85 8.89
CA GLY A 209 -12.73 -17.51 7.46
C GLY A 209 -12.52 -18.74 6.59
N THR A 210 -11.56 -19.58 6.95
CA THR A 210 -11.25 -20.85 6.28
C THR A 210 -12.44 -21.81 6.27
N GLN A 211 -13.06 -22.02 7.44
CA GLN A 211 -14.25 -22.88 7.56
C GLN A 211 -15.43 -22.34 6.74
N THR A 212 -15.65 -21.02 6.76
CA THR A 212 -16.75 -20.40 6.02
C THR A 212 -16.51 -20.43 4.51
N PHE A 213 -15.27 -20.26 4.04
CA PHE A 213 -14.87 -20.42 2.65
C PHE A 213 -15.12 -21.84 2.13
N ALA A 214 -14.67 -22.83 2.90
CA ALA A 214 -14.94 -24.23 2.58
C ALA A 214 -16.46 -24.50 2.53
N GLY A 215 -17.23 -23.89 3.42
CA GLY A 215 -18.69 -23.95 3.45
C GLY A 215 -19.40 -23.36 2.22
N ILE A 216 -18.73 -22.56 1.39
CA ILE A 216 -19.25 -22.05 0.09
C ILE A 216 -18.54 -22.71 -1.11
N GLY A 217 -17.86 -23.84 -0.89
CA GLY A 217 -17.19 -24.61 -1.93
C GLY A 217 -15.94 -23.93 -2.50
N LEU A 218 -15.29 -23.06 -1.73
CA LEU A 218 -13.99 -22.48 -2.08
C LEU A 218 -12.89 -23.12 -1.25
N ASP A 219 -11.84 -23.60 -1.93
CA ASP A 219 -10.64 -24.05 -1.26
C ASP A 219 -9.92 -22.85 -0.63
N ALA A 220 -9.67 -22.95 0.67
CA ALA A 220 -8.90 -21.95 1.40
C ALA A 220 -7.40 -22.10 1.10
N VAL A 221 -6.98 -21.62 -0.07
CA VAL A 221 -5.56 -21.49 -0.45
C VAL A 221 -4.99 -20.21 0.16
N ASP A 222 -3.68 -20.17 0.46
CA ASP A 222 -2.94 -18.98 0.95
C ASP A 222 -3.25 -17.68 0.20
N GLN A 223 -3.60 -17.80 -1.08
CA GLN A 223 -4.02 -16.67 -1.90
C GLN A 223 -5.28 -15.97 -1.37
N HIS A 224 -6.22 -16.68 -0.76
CA HIS A 224 -7.44 -16.09 -0.20
C HIS A 224 -7.18 -15.35 1.10
N LEU A 225 -6.20 -15.79 1.89
CA LEU A 225 -5.75 -15.08 3.08
C LEU A 225 -5.14 -13.72 2.71
N LYS A 226 -4.38 -13.64 1.60
CA LYS A 226 -3.86 -12.35 1.06
C LYS A 226 -4.96 -11.35 0.70
N TYR A 227 -6.14 -11.84 0.34
CA TYR A 227 -7.30 -11.00 0.03
C TYR A 227 -8.34 -10.96 1.16
N TRP A 228 -7.96 -11.40 2.37
CA TRP A 228 -8.80 -11.44 3.56
C TRP A 228 -10.15 -12.11 3.31
N PHE A 229 -10.14 -13.27 2.66
CA PHE A 229 -11.34 -14.04 2.35
C PHE A 229 -12.37 -13.25 1.50
N ALA A 230 -11.90 -12.41 0.57
CA ALA A 230 -12.76 -11.82 -0.45
C ALA A 230 -13.21 -12.89 -1.45
N VAL A 231 -14.53 -13.03 -1.64
CA VAL A 231 -15.11 -14.00 -2.58
C VAL A 231 -15.01 -13.43 -4.01
N PRO A 232 -14.37 -14.12 -4.97
CA PRO A 232 -14.28 -13.63 -6.34
C PRO A 232 -15.64 -13.63 -7.07
N ASP A 233 -15.94 -12.59 -7.84
CA ASP A 233 -17.20 -12.50 -8.60
C ASP A 233 -17.43 -13.67 -9.54
N ARG A 234 -16.37 -14.19 -10.17
CA ARG A 234 -16.44 -15.38 -11.02
C ARG A 234 -17.06 -16.58 -10.31
N HIS A 235 -16.79 -16.73 -9.02
CA HIS A 235 -17.34 -17.81 -8.19
C HIS A 235 -18.82 -17.59 -7.92
N LEU A 236 -19.19 -16.35 -7.58
CA LEU A 236 -20.59 -15.95 -7.38
C LEU A 236 -21.42 -16.12 -8.66
N ILE A 237 -20.83 -15.80 -9.82
CA ILE A 237 -21.44 -16.03 -11.14
C ILE A 237 -21.66 -17.52 -11.37
N GLN A 238 -20.65 -18.37 -11.10
CA GLN A 238 -20.80 -19.82 -11.27
C GLN A 238 -21.86 -20.41 -10.34
N ALA A 239 -21.84 -20.01 -9.07
CA ALA A 239 -22.75 -20.50 -8.03
C ALA A 239 -24.21 -20.05 -8.21
N ARG A 240 -24.50 -19.06 -9.07
CA ARG A 240 -25.83 -18.43 -9.17
C ARG A 240 -27.00 -19.37 -9.48
N HIS A 241 -26.72 -20.55 -10.05
CA HIS A 241 -27.74 -21.55 -10.42
C HIS A 241 -27.84 -22.71 -9.44
N GLU A 242 -26.85 -22.88 -8.56
CA GLU A 242 -26.67 -24.08 -7.73
C GLU A 242 -26.77 -23.76 -6.23
N ALA A 243 -26.44 -22.53 -5.85
CA ALA A 243 -26.38 -22.09 -4.47
C ALA A 243 -27.73 -21.53 -3.99
N PRO A 244 -28.35 -22.10 -2.94
CA PRO A 244 -29.55 -21.52 -2.35
C PRO A 244 -29.21 -20.21 -1.63
N ILE A 245 -29.96 -19.14 -1.96
CA ILE A 245 -29.77 -17.78 -1.40
C ILE A 245 -29.77 -17.82 0.13
N ASP A 246 -30.74 -18.52 0.74
CA ASP A 246 -30.90 -18.58 2.19
C ASP A 246 -29.71 -19.22 2.93
N GLU A 247 -28.95 -20.08 2.25
CA GLU A 247 -27.75 -20.70 2.82
C GLU A 247 -26.49 -19.83 2.61
N TRP A 248 -26.38 -19.20 1.45
CA TRP A 248 -25.19 -18.44 1.05
C TRP A 248 -25.17 -17.03 1.62
N VAL A 249 -26.32 -16.35 1.69
CA VAL A 249 -26.41 -14.98 2.19
C VAL A 249 -25.80 -14.84 3.60
N PRO A 250 -26.12 -15.71 4.58
CA PRO A 250 -25.49 -15.64 5.89
C PRO A 250 -23.97 -15.83 5.85
N LYS A 251 -23.46 -16.76 5.02
CA LYS A 251 -22.03 -17.05 4.88
C LYS A 251 -21.28 -15.88 4.24
N LEU A 252 -21.81 -15.29 3.17
CA LEU A 252 -21.24 -14.12 2.49
C LEU A 252 -21.27 -12.86 3.37
N THR A 253 -22.35 -12.69 4.14
CA THR A 253 -22.46 -11.60 5.14
C THR A 253 -21.40 -11.77 6.23
N PHE A 254 -21.25 -13.00 6.75
CA PHE A 254 -20.24 -13.31 7.75
C PHE A 254 -18.82 -13.02 7.22
N LEU A 255 -18.49 -13.47 6.01
CA LEU A 255 -17.19 -13.20 5.37
C LEU A 255 -16.92 -11.70 5.17
N THR A 256 -17.95 -10.93 4.84
CA THR A 256 -17.85 -9.47 4.70
C THR A 256 -17.42 -8.81 6.01
N HIS A 257 -18.04 -9.19 7.13
CA HIS A 257 -17.68 -8.64 8.43
C HIS A 257 -16.36 -9.21 8.98
N LEU A 258 -16.07 -10.49 8.70
CA LEU A 258 -14.81 -11.13 9.07
C LEU A 258 -13.62 -10.42 8.43
N ARG A 259 -13.76 -10.05 7.15
CA ARG A 259 -12.78 -9.24 6.43
C ARG A 259 -12.52 -7.90 7.13
N ALA A 260 -13.57 -7.22 7.57
CA ALA A 260 -13.45 -5.95 8.28
C ALA A 260 -12.68 -6.11 9.60
N ARG A 261 -12.96 -7.18 10.36
CA ARG A 261 -12.21 -7.48 11.61
C ARG A 261 -10.76 -7.84 11.35
N LEU A 262 -10.45 -8.57 10.27
CA LEU A 262 -9.06 -8.82 9.86
C LEU A 262 -8.31 -7.52 9.52
N MET A 263 -8.98 -6.58 8.84
CA MET A 263 -8.42 -5.27 8.54
C MET A 263 -8.15 -4.45 9.80
N GLU A 264 -9.15 -4.37 10.68
CA GLU A 264 -9.07 -3.67 11.96
C GLU A 264 -7.96 -4.23 12.83
N ARG A 265 -7.89 -5.56 12.99
CA ARG A 265 -6.78 -6.21 13.70
C ARG A 265 -5.44 -5.80 13.09
N ASN A 266 -5.29 -5.84 11.77
CA ASN A 266 -4.04 -5.46 11.10
C ASN A 266 -3.72 -3.98 11.28
N ARG A 267 -4.72 -3.09 11.37
CA ARG A 267 -4.54 -1.68 11.71
C ARG A 267 -4.05 -1.53 13.15
N LEU A 268 -4.69 -2.19 14.12
CA LEU A 268 -4.28 -2.16 15.53
C LEU A 268 -2.86 -2.69 15.71
N HIS A 269 -2.53 -3.79 15.05
CA HIS A 269 -1.19 -4.36 15.06
C HIS A 269 -0.15 -3.42 14.45
N ARG A 270 -0.45 -2.79 13.30
CA ARG A 270 0.41 -1.78 12.68
C ARG A 270 0.61 -0.57 13.59
N HIS A 271 -0.46 -0.04 14.17
CA HIS A 271 -0.39 1.11 15.08
C HIS A 271 0.47 0.79 16.31
N HIS A 272 0.29 -0.39 16.91
CA HIS A 272 1.13 -0.85 18.02
C HIS A 272 2.61 -0.96 17.60
N ASN A 273 2.90 -1.57 16.44
CA ASN A 273 4.26 -1.69 15.93
C ASN A 273 4.88 -0.31 15.62
N GLN A 274 4.16 0.59 14.96
CA GLN A 274 4.64 1.95 14.66
C GLN A 274 4.93 2.73 15.93
N ARG A 275 4.05 2.63 16.94
CA ARG A 275 4.26 3.25 18.25
C ARG A 275 5.49 2.68 18.93
N SER A 276 5.64 1.35 18.95
CA SER A 276 6.83 0.66 19.48
C SER A 276 8.11 1.09 18.75
N THR A 277 8.10 1.13 17.41
CA THR A 277 9.24 1.60 16.62
C THR A 277 9.60 3.04 16.95
N ARG A 278 8.62 3.95 17.01
CA ARG A 278 8.84 5.38 17.23
C ARG A 278 9.30 5.71 18.65
N GLU A 279 8.70 5.07 19.65
CA GLU A 279 8.92 5.40 21.07
C GLU A 279 10.01 4.53 21.72
N VAL A 280 10.36 3.39 21.11
CA VAL A 280 11.34 2.44 21.66
C VAL A 280 12.50 2.22 20.70
N MET A 281 12.26 1.63 19.52
CA MET A 281 13.37 1.18 18.66
C MET A 281 14.20 2.35 18.12
N MET A 282 13.58 3.39 17.57
CA MET A 282 14.30 4.55 17.03
C MET A 282 15.13 5.28 18.11
N PRO A 283 14.63 5.51 19.34
CA PRO A 283 15.46 6.02 20.42
C PRO A 283 16.61 5.09 20.82
N VAL A 284 16.41 3.77 20.86
CA VAL A 284 17.50 2.80 21.13
C VAL A 284 18.57 2.88 20.05
N GLU A 285 18.18 2.80 18.78
CA GLU A 285 19.09 2.90 17.64
C GLU A 285 19.88 4.22 17.70
N ARG A 286 19.21 5.33 17.95
CA ARG A 286 19.87 6.65 18.09
C ARG A 286 20.88 6.65 19.23
N GLN A 287 20.50 6.16 20.40
CA GLN A 287 21.38 6.16 21.57
C GLN A 287 22.60 5.25 21.36
N LEU A 288 22.42 4.06 20.79
CA LEU A 288 23.54 3.17 20.45
C LEU A 288 24.43 3.79 19.38
N MET A 289 23.86 4.44 18.36
CA MET A 289 24.64 5.17 17.34
C MET A 289 25.46 6.31 17.94
N GLU A 290 24.91 7.04 18.91
CA GLU A 290 25.62 8.14 19.58
C GLU A 290 26.74 7.63 20.49
N THR A 291 26.48 6.58 21.27
CA THR A 291 27.47 5.97 22.18
C THR A 291 28.58 5.25 21.42
N HIS A 292 28.22 4.49 20.38
CA HIS A 292 29.11 3.59 19.64
C HIS A 292 29.37 4.08 18.20
N TYR A 293 29.44 5.40 18.01
CA TYR A 293 29.49 6.02 16.68
C TYR A 293 30.66 5.52 15.81
N ILE A 294 31.81 5.22 16.43
CA ILE A 294 33.00 4.72 15.73
C ILE A 294 32.73 3.33 15.13
N GLU A 295 32.11 2.44 15.91
CA GLU A 295 31.79 1.09 15.47
C GLU A 295 30.68 1.10 14.42
N TYR A 296 29.67 1.96 14.61
CA TYR A 296 28.63 2.18 13.62
C TYR A 296 29.19 2.70 12.30
N ALA A 297 30.09 3.68 12.33
CA ALA A 297 30.76 4.20 11.13
C ALA A 297 31.61 3.12 10.44
N ARG A 298 32.32 2.29 11.21
CA ARG A 298 33.05 1.13 10.68
C ARG A 298 32.11 0.15 9.99
N TYR A 299 31.01 -0.25 10.63
CA TYR A 299 30.03 -1.15 10.01
C TYR A 299 29.43 -0.55 8.76
N ARG A 300 29.08 0.75 8.74
CA ARG A 300 28.61 1.40 7.51
C ARG A 300 29.64 1.35 6.37
N CYS A 301 30.93 1.58 6.66
CA CYS A 301 31.97 1.46 5.65
C CYS A 301 32.13 0.02 5.18
N GLU A 302 32.15 -0.97 6.09
CA GLU A 302 32.24 -2.38 5.73
C GLU A 302 31.05 -2.86 4.88
N GLU A 303 29.84 -2.35 5.11
CA GLU A 303 28.66 -2.68 4.29
C GLU A 303 28.65 -1.94 2.95
N ALA A 304 29.31 -0.77 2.86
CA ALA A 304 29.51 -0.06 1.60
C ALA A 304 30.65 -0.68 0.75
N ASP A 305 31.67 -1.22 1.40
CA ASP A 305 32.84 -1.87 0.82
C ASP A 305 32.67 -3.40 0.64
N GLY A 306 31.60 -3.97 1.20
CA GLY A 306 31.26 -5.37 1.02
C GLY A 306 31.15 -5.70 -0.47
N PRO A 307 31.37 -6.97 -0.88
CA PRO A 307 31.16 -7.35 -2.25
C PRO A 307 29.68 -7.09 -2.57
N THR A 308 29.39 -5.95 -3.20
CA THR A 308 28.14 -5.75 -3.94
C THR A 308 28.06 -6.99 -4.80
N VAL A 309 27.12 -7.88 -4.47
CA VAL A 309 26.72 -8.94 -5.39
C VAL A 309 26.41 -8.18 -6.65
N ALA A 310 27.33 -8.22 -7.62
CA ALA A 310 27.23 -7.42 -8.82
C ALA A 310 26.02 -7.98 -9.54
N ILE A 311 24.86 -7.36 -9.29
CA ILE A 311 23.63 -7.70 -9.97
C ILE A 311 24.01 -7.60 -11.44
N PRO A 312 24.00 -8.71 -12.20
CA PRO A 312 24.54 -8.71 -13.54
C PRO A 312 23.80 -7.64 -14.34
N ARG A 313 24.54 -6.63 -14.82
CA ARG A 313 23.94 -5.52 -15.57
C ARG A 313 23.22 -6.13 -16.77
N PRO A 314 21.94 -5.77 -17.02
CA PRO A 314 21.23 -6.29 -18.17
C PRO A 314 21.95 -5.87 -19.46
N PRO A 315 21.78 -6.59 -20.58
CA PRO A 315 22.38 -6.18 -21.86
C PRO A 315 21.97 -4.74 -22.20
N HIS A 316 22.93 -3.88 -22.53
CA HIS A 316 22.68 -2.44 -22.71
C HIS A 316 23.59 -1.80 -23.78
N PRO A 317 23.25 -0.61 -24.30
CA PRO A 317 24.16 0.19 -25.12
C PRO A 317 25.32 0.74 -24.27
N ALA A 318 26.55 0.79 -24.80
CA ALA A 318 27.73 1.27 -24.07
C ALA A 318 27.56 2.67 -23.42
N ALA A 319 26.79 3.57 -24.06
CA ALA A 319 26.49 4.89 -23.52
C ALA A 319 25.72 4.87 -22.18
N PHE A 320 25.05 3.76 -21.83
CA PHE A 320 24.35 3.64 -20.55
C PHE A 320 25.31 3.60 -19.36
N ASP A 321 26.53 3.06 -19.52
CA ASP A 321 27.52 3.09 -18.46
C ASP A 321 27.96 4.52 -18.15
N GLU A 322 28.13 5.36 -19.19
CA GLU A 322 28.46 6.77 -19.03
C GLU A 322 27.31 7.55 -18.36
N HIS A 323 26.06 7.21 -18.69
CA HIS A 323 24.89 7.82 -18.05
C HIS A 323 24.74 7.42 -16.59
N ALA A 324 24.94 6.14 -16.25
CA ALA A 324 24.93 5.68 -14.87
C ALA A 324 26.06 6.35 -14.06
N ALA A 325 27.28 6.39 -14.61
CA ALA A 325 28.40 7.06 -13.95
C ALA A 325 28.21 8.59 -13.81
N ALA A 326 27.43 9.23 -14.68
CA ALA A 326 27.07 10.64 -14.52
C ALA A 326 26.04 10.85 -13.40
N LEU A 327 25.11 9.92 -13.21
CA LEU A 327 24.13 9.94 -12.13
C LEU A 327 24.79 9.65 -10.77
N ASP A 328 25.57 8.57 -10.70
CA ASP A 328 26.28 8.17 -9.47
C ASP A 328 27.22 9.28 -8.95
N ARG A 329 27.91 10.00 -9.86
CA ARG A 329 28.79 11.12 -9.49
C ARG A 329 28.07 12.33 -8.89
N ASN A 330 26.76 12.45 -9.09
CA ASN A 330 25.95 13.57 -8.62
C ASN A 330 24.94 13.10 -7.54
N ASP A 331 25.28 12.05 -6.81
CA ASP A 331 24.49 11.50 -5.69
C ASP A 331 23.05 11.08 -6.06
N TRP A 332 22.86 10.65 -7.31
CA TRP A 332 21.63 10.01 -7.75
C TRP A 332 21.72 8.50 -7.50
N ASP A 333 20.68 7.94 -6.89
CA ASP A 333 20.50 6.50 -6.85
C ASP A 333 20.02 6.00 -8.22
N VAL A 334 20.60 4.90 -8.70
CA VAL A 334 20.30 4.36 -10.04
C VAL A 334 19.75 2.94 -9.96
N LYS A 335 18.61 2.72 -10.61
CA LYS A 335 18.01 1.40 -10.81
C LYS A 335 18.04 0.99 -12.27
N TRP A 336 18.55 -0.21 -12.52
CA TRP A 336 18.53 -0.83 -13.83
C TRP A 336 17.29 -1.70 -13.99
N ILE A 337 16.51 -1.49 -15.05
CA ILE A 337 15.29 -2.24 -15.34
C ILE A 337 15.38 -2.79 -16.76
N PHE A 338 15.00 -4.05 -16.96
CA PHE A 338 15.03 -4.71 -18.27
C PHE A 338 13.85 -5.68 -18.43
N ASP A 339 13.15 -5.60 -19.56
CA ASP A 339 11.98 -6.44 -19.86
C ASP A 339 12.24 -7.50 -20.95
N GLY A 340 13.49 -7.66 -21.39
CA GLY A 340 13.87 -8.50 -22.53
C GLY A 340 14.05 -7.74 -23.84
N ARG A 341 13.39 -6.60 -24.03
CA ARG A 341 13.42 -5.79 -25.26
C ARG A 341 13.86 -4.35 -25.03
N ARG A 342 13.63 -3.81 -23.84
CA ARG A 342 13.89 -2.43 -23.48
C ARG A 342 14.61 -2.40 -22.14
N ILE A 343 15.45 -1.39 -22.01
CA ILE A 343 16.20 -1.10 -20.81
C ILE A 343 15.87 0.31 -20.33
N TRP A 344 15.86 0.47 -19.01
CA TRP A 344 15.76 1.76 -18.35
C TRP A 344 16.87 1.89 -17.30
N LEU A 345 17.51 3.07 -17.30
CA LEU A 345 18.18 3.64 -16.13
C LEU A 345 17.20 4.58 -15.50
N ASP A 346 16.86 4.30 -14.27
CA ASP A 346 15.88 5.04 -13.53
C ASP A 346 16.51 5.61 -12.27
N ALA A 347 16.50 6.93 -12.13
CA ALA A 347 17.28 7.62 -11.12
C ALA A 347 16.51 8.69 -10.34
N TRP A 348 16.84 8.79 -9.06
CA TRP A 348 16.29 9.78 -8.12
C TRP A 348 17.39 10.32 -7.19
N GLY A 349 17.24 11.55 -6.69
CA GLY A 349 18.18 12.13 -5.73
C GLY A 349 18.09 11.43 -4.37
N SER A 350 19.21 10.99 -3.83
CA SER A 350 19.32 10.15 -2.63
C SER A 350 18.58 10.70 -1.39
N ASP A 351 18.91 11.91 -0.95
CA ASP A 351 18.40 12.46 0.33
C ASP A 351 17.08 13.26 0.20
N ARG A 352 16.71 13.66 -1.02
CA ARG A 352 15.57 14.55 -1.29
C ARG A 352 14.67 14.06 -2.40
N TRP A 353 14.58 12.75 -2.60
CA TRP A 353 13.73 12.14 -3.63
C TRP A 353 12.26 12.61 -3.60
N HIS A 354 11.76 13.03 -2.43
CA HIS A 354 10.43 13.63 -2.28
C HIS A 354 10.28 15.01 -2.93
N GLU A 355 11.36 15.80 -2.96
CA GLU A 355 11.42 17.16 -3.49
C GLU A 355 11.92 17.19 -4.94
N ASP A 356 12.79 16.24 -5.29
CA ASP A 356 13.51 16.20 -6.55
C ASP A 356 12.70 15.49 -7.66
N GLY A 357 13.02 15.82 -8.91
CA GLY A 357 12.45 15.14 -10.05
C GLY A 357 13.08 13.76 -10.28
N ARG A 358 12.54 13.01 -11.23
CA ARG A 358 13.07 11.69 -11.63
C ARG A 358 13.75 11.80 -12.98
N LEU A 359 14.93 11.21 -13.14
CA LEU A 359 15.62 11.13 -14.42
C LEU A 359 15.55 9.70 -14.93
N ILE A 360 15.13 9.54 -16.19
CA ILE A 360 14.99 8.24 -16.83
C ILE A 360 15.74 8.27 -18.16
N VAL A 361 16.64 7.30 -18.36
CA VAL A 361 17.24 7.02 -19.67
C VAL A 361 16.70 5.69 -20.16
N THR A 362 16.13 5.65 -21.35
CA THR A 362 15.55 4.42 -21.91
C THR A 362 15.96 4.17 -23.35
N SER A 363 16.19 2.90 -23.68
CA SER A 363 16.43 2.46 -25.05
C SER A 363 15.75 1.12 -25.30
N SER A 364 15.23 0.93 -26.51
CA SER A 364 14.66 -0.33 -26.97
C SER A 364 15.54 -1.01 -28.01
N ARG A 365 15.60 -2.33 -27.96
CA ARG A 365 16.08 -3.17 -29.06
C ARG A 365 15.01 -3.22 -30.13
N SER A 366 15.42 -2.98 -31.36
CA SER A 366 14.59 -3.22 -32.53
C SER A 366 15.32 -4.14 -33.50
N ARG A 367 14.55 -4.92 -34.26
CA ARG A 367 15.09 -5.74 -35.34
C ARG A 367 15.11 -4.88 -36.59
N ALA A 368 16.25 -4.25 -36.87
CA ALA A 368 16.45 -3.49 -38.10
C ALA A 368 16.78 -4.45 -39.26
N GLY A 369 15.76 -5.02 -39.89
CA GLY A 369 15.93 -5.87 -41.08
C GLY A 369 16.48 -7.29 -40.81
N LYS A 370 17.28 -7.82 -41.75
CA LYS A 370 17.77 -9.22 -41.76
C LYS A 370 19.02 -9.50 -40.91
N SER A 371 19.57 -8.53 -40.19
CA SER A 371 20.76 -8.72 -39.34
C SER A 371 20.60 -8.11 -37.95
N ALA A 372 21.30 -8.73 -36.99
CA ALA A 372 21.46 -8.47 -35.55
C ALA A 372 20.58 -7.40 -34.86
N TRP A 373 20.04 -7.75 -33.70
CA TRP A 373 19.36 -6.83 -32.78
C TRP A 373 20.24 -5.61 -32.45
N LYS A 374 19.79 -4.41 -32.84
CA LYS A 374 20.46 -3.14 -32.51
C LYS A 374 19.63 -2.34 -31.51
N TRP A 375 20.32 -1.66 -30.61
CA TRP A 375 19.71 -0.71 -29.70
C TRP A 375 19.36 0.59 -30.43
N ALA A 376 18.19 1.14 -30.12
CA ALA A 376 17.81 2.48 -30.55
C ALA A 376 18.63 3.55 -29.81
N LYS A 377 18.60 4.78 -30.32
CA LYS A 377 19.14 5.93 -29.59
C LYS A 377 18.40 6.08 -28.24
N PRO A 378 19.12 6.38 -27.15
CA PRO A 378 18.51 6.61 -25.86
C PRO A 378 17.55 7.81 -25.91
N ASN A 379 16.48 7.71 -25.15
CA ASN A 379 15.58 8.81 -24.84
C ASN A 379 15.79 9.20 -23.38
N TYR A 380 15.73 10.50 -23.13
CA TYR A 380 15.99 11.09 -21.83
C TYR A 380 14.69 11.75 -21.36
N VAL A 381 14.20 11.32 -20.21
CA VAL A 381 12.91 11.76 -19.68
C VAL A 381 13.11 12.29 -18.28
N PHE A 382 12.44 13.39 -17.99
CA PHE A 382 12.39 14.00 -16.67
C PHE A 382 10.96 14.02 -16.15
N PHE A 383 10.76 13.58 -14.91
CA PHE A 383 9.49 13.78 -14.20
C PHE A 383 9.60 14.99 -13.29
N SER A 384 8.80 16.02 -13.54
CA SER A 384 8.66 17.14 -12.62
C SER A 384 7.61 16.81 -11.57
N ARG A 385 8.03 16.70 -10.29
CA ARG A 385 7.12 16.56 -9.15
C ARG A 385 6.20 17.78 -8.99
N ARG A 386 6.74 19.00 -9.12
CA ARG A 386 5.98 20.26 -9.04
C ARG A 386 4.81 20.31 -10.01
N HIS A 387 5.01 19.83 -11.23
CA HIS A 387 3.99 19.84 -12.28
C HIS A 387 3.28 18.49 -12.45
N ARG A 388 3.70 17.46 -11.72
CA ARG A 388 3.24 16.06 -11.80
C ARG A 388 3.18 15.55 -13.24
N ARG A 389 4.21 15.84 -14.04
CA ARG A 389 4.25 15.56 -15.49
C ARG A 389 5.63 15.08 -15.95
N TYR A 390 5.62 14.20 -16.94
CA TYR A 390 6.81 13.74 -17.65
C TYR A 390 7.10 14.63 -18.86
N VAL A 391 8.38 14.90 -19.08
CA VAL A 391 8.87 15.79 -20.13
C VAL A 391 10.07 15.11 -20.81
N LEU A 392 10.11 15.17 -22.14
CA LEU A 392 11.24 14.67 -22.91
C LEU A 392 12.35 15.73 -22.91
N LEU A 393 13.59 15.32 -22.61
CA LEU A 393 14.74 16.21 -22.64
C LEU A 393 15.27 16.37 -24.07
N THR A 394 15.95 17.49 -24.33
CA THR A 394 16.48 17.81 -25.67
C THR A 394 17.61 16.90 -26.11
N GLY A 395 18.33 16.27 -25.18
CA GLY A 395 19.40 15.29 -25.47
C GLY A 395 20.22 14.91 -24.24
N SER A 396 21.36 14.27 -24.46
CA SER A 396 22.28 13.82 -23.41
C SER A 396 22.91 14.98 -22.63
N ALA A 397 23.20 16.11 -23.29
CA ALA A 397 23.71 17.31 -22.62
C ALA A 397 22.69 17.87 -21.61
N ALA A 398 21.43 18.00 -22.03
CA ALA A 398 20.37 18.44 -21.13
C ALA A 398 20.11 17.48 -19.96
N PHE A 399 20.34 16.18 -20.16
CA PHE A 399 20.33 15.19 -19.10
C PHE A 399 21.49 15.38 -18.12
N ALA A 400 22.72 15.57 -18.61
CA ALA A 400 23.90 15.79 -17.77
C ALA A 400 23.78 17.10 -16.96
N ASP A 401 23.36 18.19 -17.60
CA ASP A 401 23.10 19.47 -16.94
C ASP A 401 22.04 19.32 -15.83
N LEU A 402 21.00 18.50 -16.08
CA LEU A 402 19.96 18.20 -15.10
C LEU A 402 20.45 17.35 -13.93
N ALA A 403 21.29 16.35 -14.21
CA ALA A 403 21.88 15.51 -13.19
C ALA A 403 22.80 16.32 -12.25
N GLU A 404 23.57 17.26 -12.81
CA GLU A 404 24.48 18.14 -12.07
C GLU A 404 23.75 19.25 -11.30
N SER A 405 22.78 19.92 -11.94
CA SER A 405 22.12 21.09 -11.34
C SER A 405 20.99 20.76 -10.35
N ASN A 406 20.59 19.48 -10.28
CA ASN A 406 19.46 18.93 -9.50
C ASN A 406 18.30 19.94 -9.26
N PRO A 407 17.52 20.32 -10.29
CA PRO A 407 16.57 21.40 -10.10
C PRO A 407 15.17 20.90 -9.78
N LYS A 408 14.60 21.44 -8.68
CA LYS A 408 13.15 21.48 -8.36
C LYS A 408 12.30 22.02 -9.53
N SER A 409 12.93 22.74 -10.47
CA SER A 409 12.38 23.16 -11.77
C SER A 409 13.52 23.44 -12.74
N ALA A 410 13.84 22.52 -13.65
CA ALA A 410 14.81 22.80 -14.71
C ALA A 410 14.29 23.90 -15.65
N PRO A 411 15.19 24.72 -16.21
CA PRO A 411 14.79 25.77 -17.13
C PRO A 411 14.21 25.14 -18.40
N HIS A 412 13.18 25.80 -18.97
CA HIS A 412 12.49 25.36 -20.19
C HIS A 412 13.38 24.97 -21.40
N PRO A 413 14.58 25.55 -21.66
CA PRO A 413 15.37 25.16 -22.83
C PRO A 413 15.91 23.72 -22.77
N LEU A 414 15.90 23.07 -21.61
CA LEU A 414 16.28 21.65 -21.48
C LEU A 414 15.17 20.68 -21.91
N PHE A 415 13.97 21.19 -22.21
CA PHE A 415 12.77 20.41 -22.48
C PHE A 415 12.33 20.50 -23.94
N LYS A 416 12.06 19.36 -24.56
CA LYS A 416 11.63 19.23 -25.95
C LYS A 416 10.10 19.23 -26.09
N SER A 417 9.40 18.48 -25.25
CA SER A 417 7.93 18.43 -25.24
C SER A 417 7.39 17.77 -23.97
N ILE A 418 6.18 18.16 -23.57
CA ILE A 418 5.41 17.44 -22.55
C ILE A 418 4.95 16.10 -23.16
N MET A 419 5.15 15.00 -22.44
CA MET A 419 4.69 13.69 -22.92
C MET A 419 3.15 13.63 -22.89
N PRO A 420 2.49 13.19 -23.98
CA PRO A 420 1.05 13.01 -24.00
C PRO A 420 0.61 11.93 -22.99
N HIS A 421 -0.58 12.07 -22.40
CA HIS A 421 -1.16 11.15 -21.41
C HIS A 421 -1.64 9.80 -21.98
N ASP A 422 -1.35 9.50 -23.24
CA ASP A 422 -1.69 8.23 -23.88
C ASP A 422 -0.83 7.09 -23.31
N ARG A 423 -1.50 6.14 -22.65
CA ARG A 423 -0.90 5.02 -21.93
C ARG A 423 0.11 4.26 -22.80
N GLU A 424 -0.24 3.96 -24.05
CA GLU A 424 0.62 3.18 -24.95
C GLU A 424 1.94 3.89 -25.24
N ARG A 425 1.91 5.20 -25.48
CA ARG A 425 3.14 5.98 -25.72
C ARG A 425 4.00 6.05 -24.48
N LEU A 426 3.38 6.22 -23.32
CA LEU A 426 4.11 6.32 -22.07
C LEU A 426 4.80 5.01 -21.73
N GLU A 427 4.15 3.86 -21.99
CA GLU A 427 4.71 2.50 -21.80
C GLU A 427 6.02 2.30 -22.58
N THR A 428 6.22 3.09 -23.63
CA THR A 428 7.49 3.08 -24.36
C THR A 428 8.60 3.93 -23.74
N PHE A 429 8.35 4.79 -22.76
CA PHE A 429 9.39 5.67 -22.20
C PHE A 429 9.61 5.50 -20.70
N ILE A 430 8.60 5.04 -19.97
CA ILE A 430 8.62 4.93 -18.52
C ILE A 430 8.75 3.45 -18.15
N PRO A 431 9.50 3.10 -17.09
CA PRO A 431 9.58 1.71 -16.64
C PRO A 431 8.20 1.13 -16.25
N PRO A 432 8.01 -0.20 -16.28
CA PRO A 432 6.72 -0.84 -15.96
C PRO A 432 6.22 -0.52 -14.54
N ASP A 433 7.12 -0.38 -13.57
CA ASP A 433 6.83 0.06 -12.20
C ASP A 433 6.60 1.59 -12.12
N GLY A 434 7.05 2.34 -13.12
CA GLY A 434 6.87 3.79 -13.26
C GLY A 434 5.49 4.23 -13.79
N PHE A 435 4.61 3.33 -14.24
CA PHE A 435 3.21 3.60 -14.67
C PHE A 435 2.29 4.12 -13.58
N ARG A 436 2.83 4.31 -12.41
CA ARG A 436 2.15 4.68 -11.20
C ARG A 436 2.07 6.21 -11.14
N TRP A 437 1.21 6.79 -11.99
CA TRP A 437 0.95 8.24 -12.23
C TRP A 437 0.72 9.11 -10.99
N ARG A 438 0.48 8.50 -9.82
CA ARG A 438 0.15 9.17 -8.56
C ARG A 438 1.00 8.70 -7.39
N HIS A 439 2.01 7.85 -7.63
CA HIS A 439 2.79 7.27 -6.55
C HIS A 439 4.07 8.06 -6.29
N PRO A 440 4.47 8.18 -5.02
CA PRO A 440 5.85 8.44 -4.66
C PRO A 440 6.72 7.24 -5.03
N TYR A 441 7.87 7.55 -5.64
CA TYR A 441 8.91 6.64 -6.13
C TYR A 441 10.19 7.09 -5.42
N PRO A 442 11.08 6.21 -4.95
CA PRO A 442 11.22 4.79 -5.32
C PRO A 442 10.19 3.83 -4.70
N PRO A 443 9.83 2.73 -5.39
CA PRO A 443 9.20 1.59 -4.73
C PRO A 443 10.16 1.12 -3.64
N GLY A 444 9.63 0.76 -2.47
CA GLY A 444 10.45 0.21 -1.40
C GLY A 444 11.41 -0.84 -1.95
N LEU A 445 12.69 -0.75 -1.60
CA LEU A 445 13.78 -1.67 -1.96
C LEU A 445 13.60 -3.08 -1.36
N THR A 446 12.41 -3.43 -0.89
CA THR A 446 12.05 -4.77 -0.42
C THR A 446 11.86 -5.72 -1.61
N ASP A 447 12.85 -6.57 -1.82
CA ASP A 447 12.82 -7.84 -2.56
C ASP A 447 11.97 -7.90 -3.83
N LEU A 448 12.58 -7.49 -4.95
CA LEU A 448 12.22 -7.98 -6.28
C LEU A 448 13.37 -8.80 -6.86
N THR A 449 13.75 -9.85 -6.15
CA THR A 449 14.52 -11.00 -6.69
C THR A 449 13.63 -11.96 -7.49
N GLN A 450 12.34 -11.67 -7.66
CA GLN A 450 11.48 -12.49 -8.49
C GLN A 450 11.52 -12.05 -9.96
N PRO A 451 11.86 -12.95 -10.91
CA PRO A 451 11.70 -12.67 -12.32
C PRO A 451 10.23 -12.39 -12.62
N ILE A 452 9.96 -11.30 -13.33
CA ILE A 452 8.64 -11.00 -13.89
C ILE A 452 8.20 -12.25 -14.69
N PRO A 453 7.08 -12.90 -14.35
CA PRO A 453 6.62 -14.05 -15.11
C PRO A 453 6.28 -13.58 -16.52
N MET A 454 7.11 -13.99 -17.49
CA MET A 454 6.78 -13.88 -18.90
C MET A 454 5.63 -14.83 -19.18
N THR A 455 4.40 -14.33 -19.20
CA THR A 455 3.33 -14.98 -19.97
C THR A 455 3.71 -14.93 -21.43
N LYS A 456 4.24 -16.03 -21.96
CA LYS A 456 4.27 -16.26 -23.41
C LYS A 456 2.84 -16.57 -23.86
N PRO A 457 2.41 -16.04 -25.02
CA PRO A 457 1.26 -16.61 -25.72
C PRO A 457 1.73 -17.85 -26.49
N VAL A 458 1.13 -19.00 -26.19
CA VAL A 458 0.83 -20.07 -27.17
C VAL A 458 -0.55 -20.57 -26.84
#